data_AF-A0A6L3X3A1-F1
#
_entry.id   AF-A0A6L3X3A1-F1
#
_cell.length_a   1.000
_cell.length_b   1.000
_cell.length_c   1.000
_cell.angle_alpha   90.00
_cell.angle_beta   90.00
_cell.angle_gamma   90.00
#
_symmetry.space_group_name_H-M   'P 1'
#
loop_
_entity.id
_entity.type
_entity.pdbx_description
1 polymer ?
#
loop_
_entity_poly.entity_id
_entity_poly.type
_entity_poly.pdbx_seq_one_letter_code
_entity_poly.pdbx_strand_id
1 'polypeptide(L)'
;LLGFGATAIYPYLAYETLARLVDTRAIDKDYRAVMLNYRNGINKGLYKIMSKMGISTIASYRCSKLFEAVGLHDDVANLCFQGVISRIGGAGFADFQQDLVNLSKRAWLARKPLEQGGLLKYVHGGEYHAYNPDVVRTLQQAVQSGEYSDYQQYAELVNNRPAATLRDLIALNPGDEAVSIDEVEPASE
;
A
#
# COMPACT_ATOMS: atom_id res chain seq x y z
N LEU A 1 16.05 0.84 3.16
CA LEU A 1 17.21 1.28 3.99
C LEU A 1 18.49 0.51 3.64
N LEU A 2 18.64 -0.76 4.02
CA LEU A 2 19.89 -1.52 3.77
C LEU A 2 20.25 -1.60 2.27
N GLY A 3 19.28 -1.93 1.42
CA GLY A 3 19.50 -1.97 -0.04
C GLY A 3 19.88 -0.62 -0.69
N PHE A 4 19.77 0.48 0.06
CA PHE A 4 20.16 1.83 -0.34
C PHE A 4 21.37 2.38 0.43
N GLY A 5 22.07 1.56 1.21
CA GLY A 5 23.38 1.89 1.77
C GLY A 5 23.46 2.04 3.28
N ALA A 6 22.35 1.91 4.01
CA ALA A 6 22.42 1.86 5.47
C ALA A 6 23.29 0.67 5.93
N THR A 7 24.19 0.90 6.89
CA THR A 7 25.05 -0.16 7.45
C THR A 7 24.41 -0.85 8.65
N ALA A 8 23.75 -0.07 9.50
CA ALA A 8 22.98 -0.54 10.64
C ALA A 8 21.74 0.34 10.80
N ILE A 9 20.70 -0.20 11.43
CA ILE A 9 19.44 0.50 11.68
C ILE A 9 19.08 0.28 13.15
N TYR A 10 18.90 1.38 13.88
CA TYR A 10 18.39 1.35 15.24
C TYR A 10 16.96 1.94 15.26
N PRO A 11 15.91 1.10 15.26
CA PRO A 11 14.53 1.55 15.20
C PRO A 11 14.04 2.01 16.58
N TYR A 12 14.63 3.10 17.09
CA TYR A 12 14.43 3.59 18.46
C TYR A 12 12.96 3.76 18.84
N LEU A 13 12.15 4.40 17.99
CA LEU A 13 10.75 4.67 18.30
C LEU A 13 9.90 3.39 18.36
N ALA A 14 10.26 2.37 17.59
CA ALA A 14 9.59 1.07 17.67
C ALA A 14 9.89 0.40 19.02
N TYR A 15 11.13 0.49 19.50
CA TYR A 15 11.49 -0.01 20.82
C TYR A 15 10.80 0.75 21.96
N GLU A 16 10.72 2.08 21.89
CA GLU A 16 9.96 2.87 22.86
C GLU A 16 8.46 2.51 22.87
N THR A 17 7.89 2.29 21.68
CA THR A 17 6.49 1.86 21.54
C THR A 17 6.28 0.49 22.18
N LEU A 18 7.17 -0.47 21.94
CA LEU A 18 7.10 -1.80 22.55
C LEU A 18 7.27 -1.74 24.06
N ALA A 19 8.18 -0.90 24.56
CA ALA A 19 8.36 -0.69 26.00
C ALA A 19 7.07 -0.17 26.62
N ARG A 20 6.44 0.84 25.99
CA ARG A 20 5.16 1.37 26.45
C ARG A 20 4.04 0.32 26.48
N LEU A 21 4.00 -0.58 25.50
CA LEU A 21 3.02 -1.69 25.48
C LEU A 21 3.24 -2.73 26.56
N VAL A 22 4.49 -2.92 27.01
CA VAL A 22 4.82 -3.73 28.19
C VAL A 22 4.36 -3.02 29.46
N ASP A 23 4.64 -1.72 29.61
CA ASP A 23 4.22 -0.93 30.77
C ASP A 23 2.72 -0.96 31.00
N THR A 24 1.95 -0.88 29.92
CA THR A 24 0.48 -0.91 29.96
C THR A 24 -0.10 -2.31 30.07
N ARG A 25 0.75 -3.36 30.13
CA ARG A 25 0.36 -4.78 30.10
C ARG A 25 -0.45 -5.19 28.87
N ALA A 26 -0.36 -4.42 27.78
CA ALA A 26 -0.90 -4.85 26.49
C ALA A 26 -0.11 -6.04 25.91
N ILE A 27 1.17 -6.17 26.30
CA ILE A 27 1.99 -7.35 26.06
C ILE A 27 2.44 -7.92 27.41
N ASP A 28 2.02 -9.13 27.73
CA ASP A 28 2.36 -9.81 28.98
C ASP A 28 3.67 -10.60 28.87
N LYS A 29 4.79 -9.87 28.70
CA LYS A 29 6.17 -10.38 28.65
C LYS A 29 7.16 -9.34 29.16
N ASP A 30 8.34 -9.78 29.58
CA ASP A 30 9.43 -8.89 29.98
C ASP A 30 9.99 -8.10 28.79
N TYR A 31 10.52 -6.89 29.06
CA TYR A 31 11.10 -6.03 28.01
C TYR A 31 12.12 -6.77 27.16
N ARG A 32 13.04 -7.52 27.79
CA ARG A 32 14.13 -8.18 27.08
C ARG A 32 13.59 -9.20 26.08
N ALA A 33 12.64 -10.04 26.48
CA ALA A 33 12.02 -10.99 25.56
C ALA A 33 11.28 -10.27 24.42
N VAL A 34 10.56 -9.19 24.70
CA VAL A 34 9.82 -8.43 23.68
C VAL A 34 10.77 -7.82 22.64
N MET A 35 11.84 -7.15 23.08
CA MET A 35 12.82 -6.55 22.17
C MET A 35 13.57 -7.60 21.34
N LEU A 36 13.93 -8.74 21.95
CA LEU A 36 14.55 -9.87 21.26
C LEU A 36 13.61 -10.48 20.21
N ASN A 37 12.33 -10.67 20.55
CA ASN A 37 11.33 -11.20 19.64
C ASN A 37 11.11 -10.27 18.45
N TYR A 38 11.01 -8.96 18.68
CA TYR A 38 10.92 -7.96 17.61
C TYR A 38 12.14 -8.04 16.67
N ARG A 39 13.36 -8.02 17.23
CA ARG A 39 14.60 -8.13 16.44
C ARG A 39 14.65 -9.43 15.62
N ASN A 40 14.26 -10.55 16.22
CA ASN A 40 14.21 -11.85 15.53
C ASN A 40 13.17 -11.85 14.41
N GLY A 41 12.02 -11.20 14.61
CA GLY A 41 10.99 -11.02 13.59
C GLY A 41 11.51 -10.20 12.40
N ILE A 42 12.18 -9.07 12.67
CA ILE A 42 12.82 -8.24 11.64
C ILE A 42 13.89 -9.02 10.88
N ASN A 43 14.75 -9.79 11.57
CA ASN A 43 15.78 -10.61 10.92
C ASN A 43 15.18 -11.66 9.98
N LYS A 44 14.12 -12.36 10.42
CA LYS A 44 13.40 -13.32 9.56
C LYS A 44 12.77 -12.62 8.35
N GLY A 45 12.19 -11.44 8.54
CA GLY A 45 11.66 -10.62 7.45
C GLY A 45 12.73 -10.23 6.43
N LEU A 46 13.90 -9.81 6.90
CA LEU A 46 15.04 -9.46 6.06
C LEU A 46 15.53 -10.67 5.25
N TYR A 47 15.71 -11.83 5.88
CA TYR A 47 16.10 -13.06 5.18
C TYR A 47 15.09 -13.44 4.11
N LYS A 48 13.79 -13.32 4.41
CA LYS A 48 12.73 -13.59 3.43
C LYS A 48 12.77 -12.63 2.24
N ILE A 49 13.09 -11.35 2.45
CA ILE A 49 13.21 -10.37 1.36
C ILE A 49 14.42 -10.71 0.48
N MET A 50 15.58 -10.99 1.09
CA MET A 50 16.80 -11.33 0.35
C MET A 50 16.67 -12.63 -0.44
N SER A 51 16.04 -13.65 0.16
CA SER A 51 15.89 -14.96 -0.48
C SER A 51 14.96 -14.94 -1.70
N LYS A 52 14.06 -13.95 -1.83
CA LYS A 52 13.22 -13.79 -3.03
C LYS A 52 14.05 -13.56 -4.30
N MET A 53 15.23 -12.96 -4.16
CA MET A 53 16.17 -12.71 -5.26
C MET A 53 17.37 -13.69 -5.24
N GLY A 54 17.30 -14.74 -4.41
CA GLY A 54 18.40 -15.71 -4.26
C GLY A 54 19.64 -15.16 -3.55
N ILE A 55 19.54 -14.04 -2.82
CA ILE A 55 20.69 -13.44 -2.13
C ILE A 55 20.84 -14.04 -0.74
N SER A 56 22.02 -14.60 -0.47
CA SER A 56 22.31 -15.31 0.78
C SER A 56 23.07 -14.46 1.82
N THR A 57 23.68 -13.33 1.42
CA THR A 57 24.48 -12.50 2.34
C THR A 57 24.01 -11.05 2.38
N ILE A 58 23.99 -10.46 3.58
CA ILE A 58 23.56 -9.07 3.77
C ILE A 58 24.54 -8.08 3.12
N ALA A 59 25.82 -8.45 3.05
CA ALA A 59 26.86 -7.65 2.40
C ALA A 59 26.55 -7.45 0.91
N SER A 60 26.10 -8.50 0.21
CA SER A 60 25.69 -8.41 -1.20
C SER A 60 24.35 -7.69 -1.37
N TYR A 61 23.45 -7.77 -0.39
CA TYR A 61 22.16 -7.07 -0.46
C TYR A 61 22.27 -5.56 -0.21
N ARG A 62 23.22 -5.12 0.62
CA ARG A 62 23.46 -3.70 0.89
C ARG A 62 23.88 -2.98 -0.39
N CYS A 63 23.33 -1.80 -0.63
CA CYS A 63 23.52 -1.03 -1.88
C CYS A 63 23.09 -1.75 -3.18
N SER A 64 22.39 -2.89 -3.10
CA SER A 64 21.96 -3.63 -4.30
C SER A 64 20.90 -2.89 -5.12
N LYS A 65 20.16 -1.95 -4.50
CA LYS A 65 19.08 -1.17 -5.12
C LYS A 65 18.03 -2.04 -5.82
N LEU A 66 17.81 -3.26 -5.32
CA LEU A 66 16.83 -4.22 -5.85
C LEU A 66 15.40 -3.84 -5.44
N PHE A 67 14.96 -2.70 -5.92
CA PHE A 67 13.64 -2.11 -5.73
C PHE A 67 13.21 -1.46 -7.03
N GLU A 68 11.90 -1.30 -7.20
CA GLU A 68 11.30 -0.49 -8.25
C GLU A 68 10.53 0.65 -7.60
N ALA A 69 10.71 1.86 -8.11
CA ALA A 69 9.97 3.04 -7.66
C ALA A 69 8.75 3.27 -8.56
N VAL A 70 7.58 3.39 -7.96
CA VAL A 70 6.34 3.73 -8.65
C VAL A 70 5.76 4.97 -7.98
N GLY A 71 5.53 6.03 -8.76
CA GLY A 71 4.96 7.28 -8.26
C GLY A 71 5.96 8.26 -7.63
N LEU A 72 7.26 8.14 -7.94
CA LEU A 72 8.27 9.13 -7.54
C LEU A 72 8.64 10.00 -8.73
N HIS A 73 8.71 11.32 -8.54
CA HIS A 73 9.22 12.22 -9.58
C HIS A 73 10.69 11.92 -9.89
N ASP A 74 11.10 12.13 -11.14
CA ASP A 74 12.45 11.84 -11.62
C ASP A 74 13.52 12.58 -10.83
N ASP A 75 13.27 13.82 -10.43
CA ASP A 75 14.22 14.60 -9.59
C ASP A 75 14.52 13.90 -8.26
N VAL A 76 13.49 13.31 -7.62
CA VAL A 76 13.65 12.59 -6.35
C VAL A 76 14.37 11.27 -6.59
N ALA A 77 13.98 10.52 -7.63
CA ALA A 77 14.60 9.26 -7.98
C ALA A 77 16.09 9.43 -8.33
N ASN A 78 16.42 10.44 -9.13
CA ASN A 78 17.78 10.72 -9.58
C ASN A 78 18.68 11.21 -8.43
N LEU A 79 18.16 12.08 -7.55
CA LEU A 79 18.94 12.62 -6.44
C LEU A 79 19.14 11.59 -5.32
N CYS A 80 18.06 10.89 -4.91
CA CYS A 80 18.08 10.07 -3.70
C CYS A 80 18.27 8.57 -3.97
N PHE A 81 17.90 8.09 -5.17
CA PHE A 81 17.80 6.66 -5.48
C PHE A 81 18.42 6.33 -6.86
N GLN A 82 19.51 7.01 -7.21
CA GLN A 82 20.15 6.89 -8.53
C GLN A 82 20.34 5.42 -8.96
N GLY A 83 19.83 5.07 -10.14
CA GLY A 83 19.91 3.72 -10.72
C GLY A 83 18.76 2.79 -10.33
N VAL A 84 17.75 3.26 -9.57
CA VAL A 84 16.48 2.54 -9.40
C VAL A 84 15.62 2.72 -10.64
N ILE A 85 14.94 1.65 -11.04
CA ILE A 85 13.95 1.71 -12.12
C ILE A 85 12.73 2.48 -11.61
N SER A 86 12.34 3.53 -12.33
CA SER A 86 11.06 4.21 -12.15
C SER A 86 10.42 4.46 -13.50
N ARG A 87 9.26 3.81 -13.74
CA ARG A 87 8.54 3.87 -15.01
C ARG A 87 7.36 4.83 -14.99
N ILE A 88 6.86 5.12 -13.79
CA ILE A 88 5.71 5.97 -13.56
C ILE A 88 6.16 7.03 -12.56
N GLY A 89 6.27 8.26 -13.06
CA GLY A 89 6.58 9.43 -12.25
C GLY A 89 5.45 9.74 -11.26
N GLY A 90 5.69 10.66 -10.34
CA GLY A 90 4.67 11.06 -9.38
C GLY A 90 5.16 12.16 -8.45
N ALA A 91 5.04 11.91 -7.14
CA ALA A 91 5.29 12.90 -6.10
C ALA A 91 6.74 13.40 -6.11
N GLY A 92 6.89 14.72 -6.03
CA GLY A 92 8.16 15.42 -5.88
C GLY A 92 8.46 15.82 -4.43
N PHE A 93 9.57 16.56 -4.23
CA PHE A 93 9.96 17.03 -2.90
C PHE A 93 8.91 17.93 -2.24
N ALA A 94 8.23 18.78 -3.02
CA ALA A 94 7.20 19.67 -2.49
C ALA A 94 5.99 18.89 -1.94
N ASP A 95 5.59 17.81 -2.63
CA ASP A 95 4.49 16.94 -2.19
C ASP A 95 4.85 16.23 -0.88
N PHE A 96 6.04 15.64 -0.79
CA PHE A 96 6.51 15.00 0.45
C PHE A 96 6.63 16.00 1.60
N GLN A 97 7.11 17.21 1.33
CA GLN A 97 7.14 18.27 2.33
C GLN A 97 5.73 18.61 2.82
N GLN A 98 4.77 18.74 1.90
CA GLN A 98 3.39 19.05 2.25
C GLN A 98 2.75 17.94 3.10
N ASP A 99 3.01 16.68 2.78
CA ASP A 99 2.57 15.53 3.58
C ASP A 99 3.17 15.54 4.99
N LEU A 100 4.47 15.81 5.11
CA LEU A 100 5.14 15.94 6.40
C LEU A 100 4.57 17.10 7.23
N VAL A 101 4.25 18.24 6.61
CA VAL A 101 3.60 19.37 7.27
C VAL A 101 2.20 18.98 7.76
N ASN A 102 1.42 18.30 6.93
CA ASN A 102 0.08 17.84 7.28
C ASN A 102 0.09 16.84 8.44
N LEU A 103 1.03 15.88 8.40
CA LEU A 103 1.25 14.91 9.46
C LEU A 103 1.68 15.59 10.77
N SER A 104 2.65 16.50 10.70
CA SER A 104 3.15 17.25 11.85
C SER A 104 2.04 18.05 12.52
N LYS A 105 1.26 18.82 11.73
CA LYS A 105 0.10 19.57 12.25
C LYS A 105 -0.88 18.67 13.00
N ARG A 106 -1.09 17.43 12.55
CA ARG A 106 -1.98 16.48 13.22
C ARG A 106 -1.36 15.91 14.49
N ALA A 107 -0.09 15.50 14.43
CA ALA A 107 0.62 14.85 15.53
C ALA A 107 0.74 15.76 16.77
N TRP A 108 0.84 17.08 16.58
CA TRP A 108 0.91 18.05 17.67
C TRP A 108 -0.45 18.46 18.27
N LEU A 109 -1.57 17.99 17.71
CA LEU A 109 -2.89 18.23 18.28
C LEU A 109 -3.19 17.19 19.36
N ALA A 110 -2.93 17.52 20.62
CA ALA A 110 -3.13 16.61 21.76
C ALA A 110 -4.53 15.97 21.84
N ARG A 111 -5.56 16.66 21.33
CA ARG A 111 -6.95 16.16 21.28
C ARG A 111 -7.19 15.07 20.22
N LYS A 112 -6.25 14.85 19.30
CA LYS A 112 -6.37 13.85 18.24
C LYS A 112 -5.50 12.63 18.58
N PRO A 113 -6.10 11.48 18.93
CA PRO A 113 -5.34 10.25 19.13
C PRO A 113 -4.84 9.69 17.79
N LEU A 114 -4.02 8.64 17.86
CA LEU A 114 -3.68 7.85 16.67
C LEU A 114 -4.95 7.29 16.03
N GLU A 115 -5.06 7.44 14.72
CA GLU A 115 -6.16 6.89 13.94
C GLU A 115 -6.10 5.35 13.96
N GLN A 116 -7.25 4.69 13.97
CA GLN A 116 -7.34 3.23 13.89
C GLN A 116 -6.66 2.67 12.62
N GLY A 117 -6.57 3.51 11.58
CA GLY A 117 -6.03 3.15 10.28
C GLY A 117 -7.08 2.49 9.40
N GLY A 118 -6.60 1.66 8.48
CA GLY A 118 -7.43 1.05 7.45
C GLY A 118 -6.61 0.39 6.34
N LEU A 119 -5.28 0.52 6.34
CA LEU A 119 -4.42 0.00 5.26
C LEU A 119 -4.51 -1.53 5.07
N LEU A 120 -4.59 -2.29 6.17
CA LEU A 120 -4.58 -3.77 6.11
C LEU A 120 -5.97 -4.39 6.06
N LYS A 121 -6.99 -3.66 6.53
CA LYS A 121 -8.37 -4.13 6.62
C LYS A 121 -9.29 -2.93 6.49
N TYR A 122 -10.39 -3.12 5.78
CA TYR A 122 -11.45 -2.12 5.67
C TYR A 122 -11.91 -1.62 7.05
N VAL A 123 -11.90 -0.29 7.19
CA VAL A 123 -12.47 0.45 8.31
C VAL A 123 -13.36 1.53 7.70
N HIS A 124 -14.59 1.66 8.20
CA HIS A 124 -15.52 2.65 7.69
C HIS A 124 -14.97 4.07 7.89
N GLY A 125 -14.96 4.88 6.82
CA GLY A 125 -14.38 6.22 6.82
C GLY A 125 -12.84 6.27 6.81
N GLY A 126 -12.17 5.12 6.70
CA GLY A 126 -10.71 5.03 6.55
C GLY A 126 -10.26 4.98 5.09
N GLU A 127 -9.15 4.29 4.85
CA GLU A 127 -8.61 4.03 3.51
C GLU A 127 -9.65 3.36 2.60
N TYR A 128 -9.67 3.73 1.31
CA TYR A 128 -10.55 3.07 0.35
C TYR A 128 -10.07 1.66 0.03
N HIS A 129 -10.98 0.68 0.04
CA HIS A 129 -10.70 -0.70 -0.37
C HIS A 129 -11.53 -1.04 -1.61
N ALA A 130 -10.87 -1.61 -2.63
CA ALA A 130 -11.54 -2.14 -3.81
C ALA A 130 -12.55 -3.24 -3.45
N TYR A 131 -12.28 -3.99 -2.38
CA TYR A 131 -13.20 -4.95 -1.78
C TYR A 131 -13.77 -4.38 -0.47
N ASN A 132 -14.82 -3.58 -0.59
CA ASN A 132 -15.55 -3.01 0.54
C ASN A 132 -16.94 -3.67 0.68
N PRO A 133 -17.64 -3.49 1.82
CA PRO A 133 -18.92 -4.16 2.06
C PRO A 133 -19.99 -3.89 1.00
N ASP A 134 -20.04 -2.69 0.43
CA ASP A 134 -21.03 -2.35 -0.59
C ASP A 134 -20.76 -3.10 -1.90
N VAL A 135 -19.50 -3.10 -2.36
CA VAL A 135 -19.07 -3.85 -3.55
C VAL A 135 -19.29 -5.36 -3.39
N VAL A 136 -18.98 -5.92 -2.23
CA VAL A 136 -19.16 -7.36 -1.98
C VAL A 136 -20.66 -7.71 -1.93
N ARG A 137 -21.48 -6.89 -1.28
CA ARG A 137 -22.92 -7.12 -1.16
C ARG A 137 -23.62 -7.06 -2.52
N THR A 138 -23.35 -6.04 -3.33
CA THR A 138 -23.98 -5.90 -4.65
C THR A 138 -23.55 -7.00 -5.61
N LEU A 139 -22.29 -7.45 -5.55
CA LEU A 139 -21.84 -8.60 -6.32
C LEU A 139 -22.55 -9.89 -5.91
N GLN A 140 -22.67 -10.15 -4.60
CA GLN A 140 -23.38 -11.32 -4.09
C GLN A 140 -24.85 -11.31 -4.50
N GLN A 141 -25.50 -10.16 -4.41
CA GLN A 141 -26.89 -9.99 -4.87
C GLN A 141 -27.02 -10.29 -6.36
N ALA A 142 -26.17 -9.70 -7.20
CA ALA A 142 -26.21 -9.89 -8.66
C ALA A 142 -26.06 -11.36 -9.07
N VAL A 143 -25.17 -12.10 -8.41
CA VAL A 143 -24.96 -13.53 -8.70
C VAL A 143 -26.11 -14.40 -8.17
N GLN A 144 -26.77 -14.01 -7.08
CA GLN A 144 -27.89 -14.76 -6.51
C GLN A 144 -29.21 -14.50 -7.24
N SER A 145 -29.48 -13.26 -7.64
CA SER A 145 -30.70 -12.91 -8.37
C SER A 145 -30.64 -13.37 -9.82
N GLY A 146 -29.45 -13.31 -10.44
CA GLY A 146 -29.28 -13.56 -11.88
C GLY A 146 -29.73 -12.40 -12.77
N GLU A 147 -30.15 -11.28 -12.17
CA GLU A 147 -30.65 -10.10 -12.88
C GLU A 147 -29.50 -9.18 -13.30
N TYR A 148 -29.45 -8.81 -14.58
CA TYR A 148 -28.37 -7.95 -15.11
C TYR A 148 -28.38 -6.55 -14.49
N SER A 149 -29.55 -6.04 -14.11
CA SER A 149 -29.71 -4.74 -13.44
C SER A 149 -29.02 -4.69 -12.07
N ASP A 150 -28.98 -5.82 -11.34
CA ASP A 150 -28.22 -5.91 -10.08
C ASP A 150 -26.71 -5.91 -10.35
N TYR A 151 -26.26 -6.53 -11.44
CA TYR A 151 -24.86 -6.46 -11.87
C TYR A 151 -24.46 -5.03 -12.26
N GLN A 152 -25.34 -4.28 -12.94
CA GLN A 152 -25.08 -2.89 -13.31
C GLN A 152 -24.84 -2.00 -12.08
N GLN A 153 -25.60 -2.20 -10.99
CA GLN A 153 -25.37 -1.50 -9.72
C GLN A 153 -23.98 -1.81 -9.13
N TYR A 154 -23.56 -3.07 -9.16
CA TYR A 154 -22.20 -3.45 -8.78
C TYR A 154 -21.15 -2.78 -9.68
N ALA A 155 -21.34 -2.83 -11.01
CA ALA A 155 -20.41 -2.28 -11.97
C ALA A 155 -20.24 -0.77 -11.81
N GLU A 156 -21.33 -0.05 -11.53
CA GLU A 156 -21.31 1.38 -11.26
C GLU A 156 -20.46 1.73 -10.04
N LEU A 157 -20.61 0.99 -8.93
CA LEU A 157 -19.80 1.18 -7.72
C LEU A 157 -18.30 0.92 -7.97
N VAL A 158 -17.97 -0.03 -8.84
CA VAL A 158 -16.58 -0.38 -9.15
C VAL A 158 -15.96 0.58 -10.16
N ASN A 159 -16.73 1.06 -11.15
CA ASN A 159 -16.24 1.88 -12.24
C ASN A 159 -16.18 3.38 -11.89
N ASN A 160 -17.08 3.86 -11.04
CA ASN A 160 -17.15 5.27 -10.62
C ASN A 160 -16.44 5.55 -9.29
N ARG A 161 -15.60 4.63 -8.82
CA ARG A 161 -14.81 4.81 -7.59
C ARG A 161 -13.69 5.85 -7.76
N PRO A 162 -13.15 6.40 -6.67
CA PRO A 162 -11.88 7.12 -6.71
C PRO A 162 -10.77 6.22 -7.27
N ALA A 163 -9.79 6.82 -7.96
CA ALA A 163 -8.67 6.07 -8.53
C ALA A 163 -7.94 5.25 -7.46
N ALA A 164 -7.98 3.92 -7.60
CA ALA A 164 -7.38 2.97 -6.67
C ALA A 164 -6.29 2.11 -7.34
N THR A 165 -6.34 2.02 -8.66
CA THR A 165 -5.41 1.26 -9.51
C THR A 165 -5.04 2.07 -10.75
N LEU A 166 -3.91 1.75 -11.39
CA LEU A 166 -3.44 2.50 -12.57
C LEU A 166 -4.44 2.54 -13.73
N ARG A 167 -5.21 1.45 -13.93
CA ARG A 167 -6.24 1.39 -14.96
C ARG A 167 -7.40 2.37 -14.71
N ASP A 168 -7.63 2.78 -13.47
CA ASP A 168 -8.66 3.77 -13.14
C ASP A 168 -8.27 5.17 -13.63
N LEU A 169 -7.00 5.38 -14.03
CA LEU A 169 -6.49 6.62 -14.64
C LEU A 169 -6.54 6.61 -16.17
N ILE A 170 -7.03 5.52 -16.78
CA ILE A 170 -7.10 5.34 -18.23
C ILE A 170 -8.56 5.39 -18.64
N ALA A 171 -8.87 6.20 -19.67
CA ALA A 171 -10.18 6.23 -20.29
C ALA A 171 -10.14 5.53 -21.66
N LEU A 172 -11.24 4.86 -22.01
CA LEU A 172 -11.43 4.38 -23.37
C LEU A 172 -11.71 5.57 -24.28
N ASN A 173 -11.04 5.62 -25.43
CA ASN A 173 -11.33 6.56 -26.50
C ASN A 173 -11.87 5.77 -27.70
N PRO A 174 -13.15 5.35 -27.66
CA PRO A 174 -13.75 4.64 -28.80
C PRO A 174 -13.76 5.55 -30.03
N GLY A 175 -13.66 4.96 -31.22
CA GLY A 175 -13.89 5.68 -32.47
C GLY A 175 -15.35 6.12 -32.60
N ASP A 176 -15.68 6.77 -33.72
CA ASP A 176 -16.98 7.44 -33.88
C ASP A 176 -18.16 6.47 -34.12
N GLU A 177 -17.91 5.25 -34.61
CA GLU A 177 -18.96 4.29 -34.98
C GLU A 177 -19.08 3.16 -33.95
N ALA A 178 -20.22 3.11 -33.26
CA ALA A 178 -20.60 1.98 -32.43
C ALA A 178 -21.19 0.86 -33.29
N VAL A 179 -20.83 -0.38 -32.99
CA VAL A 179 -21.42 -1.60 -33.61
C VAL A 179 -22.63 -2.08 -32.82
N SER A 180 -23.51 -2.85 -33.45
CA SER A 180 -24.63 -3.48 -32.73
C SER A 180 -24.09 -4.52 -31.75
N ILE A 181 -24.75 -4.70 -30.60
CA ILE A 181 -24.39 -5.76 -29.65
C ILE A 181 -24.49 -7.17 -30.28
N ASP A 182 -25.37 -7.35 -31.27
CA ASP A 182 -25.54 -8.60 -32.00
C ASP A 182 -24.35 -8.93 -32.92
N GLU A 183 -23.51 -7.93 -33.23
CA GLU A 183 -22.28 -8.09 -34.02
C GLU A 183 -21.05 -8.37 -33.14
N VAL A 184 -21.21 -8.31 -31.81
CA VAL A 184 -20.16 -8.61 -30.84
C VAL A 184 -20.08 -10.11 -30.60
N GLU A 185 -18.87 -10.62 -30.33
CA GLU A 185 -18.60 -12.01 -29.99
C GLU A 185 -19.52 -12.52 -28.86
N PRO A 186 -20.16 -13.69 -29.01
CA PRO A 186 -21.09 -14.22 -28.01
C PRO A 186 -20.35 -14.69 -26.76
N ALA A 187 -21.01 -14.60 -25.60
CA ALA A 187 -20.41 -14.99 -24.31
C ALA A 187 -20.08 -16.49 -24.14
N SER A 188 -20.46 -17.34 -25.10
CA SER A 188 -20.27 -18.80 -25.04
C SER A 188 -18.99 -19.30 -25.71
N GLU A 189 -18.23 -18.43 -26.37
CA GLU A 189 -16.86 -18.71 -26.82
C GLU A 189 -15.84 -18.54 -25.69
#